data_AF-A0A8C5WZC3-F1
#
_entry.id   AF-A0A8C5WZC3-F1
#
_cell.length_a   1.000
_cell.length_b   1.000
_cell.length_c   1.000
_cell.angle_alpha   90.00
_cell.angle_beta   90.00
_cell.angle_gamma   90.00
#
_symmetry.space_group_name_H-M   'P 1'
#
loop_
_entity.id
_entity.type
_entity.pdbx_description
1 polymer ?
#
loop_
_entity_poly.entity_id
_entity_poly.type
_entity_poly.pdbx_seq_one_letter_code
_entity_poly.pdbx_strand_id
1 'polypeptide(L)' 'MASGVELTDSSHSSSLLIQLNEQRLRGQFCDITIIAEDTKFKAHKNILAASSPYFK' A
#
# COMPACT_ATOMS: atom_id res chain seq x y z
N MET A 1 11.32 34.29 -2.31
CA MET A 1 11.09 32.88 -1.95
C MET A 1 9.62 32.61 -2.16
N ALA A 2 9.24 31.67 -3.03
CA ALA A 2 7.82 31.31 -3.15
C ALA A 2 7.38 30.65 -1.84
N SER A 3 6.43 31.25 -1.15
CA SER A 3 5.76 30.61 -0.01
C SER A 3 5.06 29.36 -0.54
N GLY A 4 5.53 28.18 -0.13
CA GLY A 4 4.87 26.92 -0.46
C GLY A 4 3.45 26.92 0.11
N VAL A 5 2.46 26.69 -0.74
CA VAL A 5 1.10 26.43 -0.29
C VAL A 5 1.06 25.01 0.25
N GLU A 6 0.79 24.87 1.55
CA GLU A 6 0.59 23.57 2.17
C GLU A 6 -0.85 23.10 1.88
N LEU A 7 -0.96 22.01 1.11
CA LEU A 7 -2.24 21.38 0.79
C LEU A 7 -2.42 20.12 1.64
N THR A 8 -3.45 20.11 2.47
CA THR A 8 -3.81 18.96 3.30
C THR A 8 -5.22 18.51 2.97
N ASP A 9 -5.37 17.22 2.65
CA ASP A 9 -6.68 16.56 2.50
C ASP A 9 -6.79 15.48 3.57
N SER A 10 -7.74 15.64 4.48
CA SER A 10 -7.98 14.71 5.59
C SER A 10 -8.43 13.32 5.12
N SER A 11 -8.98 13.22 3.92
CA SER A 11 -9.45 11.96 3.31
C SER A 11 -8.40 11.26 2.45
N HIS A 12 -7.23 11.86 2.26
CA HIS A 12 -6.21 11.35 1.36
C HIS A 12 -5.72 9.96 1.79
N SER A 13 -5.42 9.79 3.08
CA SER A 13 -4.88 8.53 3.61
C SER A 13 -5.84 7.35 3.45
N SER A 14 -7.13 7.54 3.74
CA SER A 14 -8.15 6.50 3.57
C SER A 14 -8.38 6.19 2.10
N SER A 15 -8.51 7.21 1.25
CA SER A 15 -8.67 7.05 -0.20
C SER A 15 -7.50 6.31 -0.84
N LEU A 16 -6.28 6.63 -0.44
CA LEU A 16 -5.05 5.96 -0.87
C LEU A 16 -5.09 4.47 -0.52
N LEU A 17 -5.40 4.12 0.74
CA LEU A 17 -5.43 2.73 1.19
C LEU A 17 -6.55 1.91 0.51
N ILE A 18 -7.71 2.52 0.26
CA ILE A 18 -8.79 1.90 -0.52
C ILE A 18 -8.27 1.56 -1.92
N GLN A 19 -7.65 2.52 -2.60
CA GLN A 19 -7.16 2.32 -3.97
C GLN A 19 -6.05 1.26 -4.05
N LEU A 20 -5.11 1.26 -3.09
CA LEU A 20 -4.06 0.25 -3.00
C LEU A 20 -4.63 -1.15 -2.76
N ASN A 21 -5.67 -1.25 -1.93
CA ASN A 21 -6.34 -2.52 -1.69
C ASN A 21 -7.04 -3.05 -2.96
N GLU A 22 -7.69 -2.18 -3.74
CA GLU A 22 -8.26 -2.56 -5.04
C GLU A 22 -7.19 -3.05 -6.02
N GLN A 23 -6.05 -2.35 -6.09
CA GLN A 23 -4.91 -2.78 -6.91
C GLN A 23 -4.40 -4.16 -6.47
N ARG A 24 -4.30 -4.41 -5.15
CA ARG A 24 -3.90 -5.71 -4.60
C ARG A 24 -4.86 -6.82 -5.03
N LEU A 25 -6.17 -6.59 -4.93
CA LEU A 25 -7.20 -7.54 -5.35
C LEU A 25 -7.17 -7.84 -6.86
N ARG A 26 -6.81 -6.85 -7.68
CA ARG A 26 -6.61 -7.00 -9.14
C ARG A 26 -5.22 -7.54 -9.51
N GLY A 27 -4.32 -7.71 -8.54
CA GLY A 27 -2.93 -8.10 -8.78
C GLY A 27 -2.09 -7.04 -9.49
N GLN A 28 -2.51 -5.77 -9.46
CA GLN A 28 -1.81 -4.65 -10.10
C GLN A 28 -0.71 -4.10 -9.20
N PHE A 29 0.46 -3.88 -9.78
CA PHE A 29 1.65 -3.36 -9.11
C PHE A 29 2.13 -4.20 -7.91
N CYS A 30 1.56 -5.38 -7.68
CA CYS A 30 2.03 -6.31 -6.67
C CYS A 30 3.42 -6.82 -7.05
N ASP A 31 4.38 -6.60 -6.17
CA ASP A 31 5.80 -6.90 -6.35
C ASP A 31 6.29 -8.02 -5.40
N ILE A 32 5.37 -8.60 -4.62
CA ILE A 32 5.60 -9.76 -3.74
C ILE A 32 4.42 -10.73 -3.76
N THR A 33 4.72 -12.01 -3.59
CA THR A 33 3.74 -13.07 -3.29
C THR A 33 4.12 -13.75 -1.99
N ILE A 34 3.25 -13.68 -0.99
CA ILE A 34 3.38 -14.41 0.27
C ILE A 34 2.74 -15.78 0.09
N ILE A 35 3.41 -16.82 0.58
CA ILE A 35 2.88 -18.18 0.62
C ILE A 35 2.64 -18.53 2.08
N ALA A 36 1.39 -18.83 2.42
CA ALA A 36 1.02 -19.37 3.72
C ALA A 36 0.34 -20.71 3.49
N GLU A 37 1.03 -21.78 3.90
CA GLU A 37 0.69 -23.16 3.54
C GLU A 37 0.57 -23.29 2.00
N ASP A 38 -0.58 -23.71 1.49
CA ASP A 38 -0.83 -23.87 0.05
C ASP A 38 -1.46 -22.62 -0.61
N THR A 39 -1.66 -21.54 0.15
CA THR A 39 -2.33 -20.34 -0.36
C THR A 39 -1.33 -19.25 -0.73
N LYS A 40 -1.53 -18.63 -1.90
CA LYS A 40 -0.68 -17.55 -2.44
C LYS A 40 -1.39 -16.20 -2.36
N PHE A 41 -0.73 -15.21 -1.76
CA PHE A 41 -1.25 -13.85 -1.60
C PHE A 41 -0.34 -12.86 -2.31
N LYS A 42 -0.83 -12.22 -3.36
CA LYS A 42 -0.14 -11.07 -3.97
C LYS A 42 -0.32 -9.83 -3.11
N ALA A 43 0.75 -9.06 -2.91
CA ALA A 43 0.74 -7.85 -2.10
C ALA A 43 1.78 -6.84 -2.60
N HIS A 44 1.84 -5.67 -1.94
CA HIS A 44 2.83 -4.62 -2.16
C HIS A 44 3.84 -4.61 -1.02
N LYS A 45 5.15 -4.71 -1.31
CA LYS A 45 6.21 -4.77 -0.30
C LYS A 45 6.23 -3.55 0.62
N ASN A 46 6.10 -2.36 0.05
CA ASN A 46 6.12 -1.10 0.80
C ASN A 46 4.99 -1.02 1.84
N ILE A 47 3.79 -1.49 1.50
CA ILE A 47 2.64 -1.51 2.42
C ILE A 47 2.86 -2.51 3.54
N LEU A 48 3.42 -3.69 3.25
CA LEU A 48 3.76 -4.67 4.28
C LEU A 48 4.84 -4.15 5.23
N ALA A 49 5.94 -3.59 4.70
CA ALA A 49 7.04 -3.04 5.49
C ALA A 49 6.62 -1.85 6.37
N ALA A 50 5.67 -1.04 5.89
CA ALA A 50 5.09 0.05 6.66
C ALA A 50 4.16 -0.44 7.79
N SER A 51 3.47 -1.57 7.56
CA SER A 51 2.45 -2.09 8.47
C SER A 51 2.99 -3.07 9.53
N SER A 52 4.12 -3.74 9.27
CA SER A 52 4.70 -4.71 10.18
C SER A 52 6.23 -4.77 10.05
N PRO A 53 7.00 -4.69 11.15
CA PRO A 53 8.45 -4.86 11.13
C PRO A 53 8.93 -6.20 10.58
N TYR A 54 8.08 -7.23 10.60
CA TYR A 54 8.41 -8.55 10.06
C TYR A 54 8.71 -8.52 8.56
N PHE A 55 8.13 -7.57 7.83
CA PHE A 55 8.29 -7.41 6.38
C PHE A 55 9.23 -6.26 5.98
N LYS A 56 9.96 -5.67 6.94
CA LYS A 56 10.99 -4.67 6.66
C LYS A 56 12.26 -5.29 6.11
#